data_AF-A0A840WB61-F1
#
_entry.id   AF-A0A840WB61-F1
#
_cell.length_a   1.000
_cell.length_b   1.000
_cell.length_c   1.000
_cell.angle_alpha   90.00
_cell.angle_beta   90.00
_cell.angle_gamma   90.00
#
_symmetry.space_group_name_H-M   'P 1'
#
loop_
_entity.id
_entity.type
_entity.pdbx_description
1 polymer ?
#
loop_
_entity_poly.entity_id
_entity_poly.type
_entity_poly.pdbx_seq_one_letter_code
_entity_poly.pdbx_strand_id
1 'polypeptide(L)'
;MPLITRLWELGIRTRSSCQDYGAMLAASPPGLAAGDSRWIDFCADRAWLELEAEDAEHLVGLLSRDPELRLALSQWGLTESWWCVRPLLPELIGGRGKTAPSAHLLFPHEHLERVVNVLREAG
;
A
#
# COMPACT_ATOMS: atom_id res chain seq x y z
N MET A 1 -14.01 8.60 -0.10
CA MET A 1 -12.62 8.68 -0.59
C MET A 1 -12.58 8.17 -2.01
N PRO A 2 -12.25 9.00 -3.02
CA PRO A 2 -12.35 8.61 -4.44
C PRO A 2 -11.62 7.31 -4.77
N LEU A 3 -10.43 7.10 -4.21
CA LEU A 3 -9.64 5.88 -4.36
C LEU A 3 -10.39 4.61 -3.92
N ILE A 4 -10.90 4.58 -2.69
CA ILE A 4 -11.58 3.40 -2.13
C ILE A 4 -12.85 3.07 -2.91
N THR A 5 -13.62 4.09 -3.28
CA THR A 5 -14.81 3.91 -4.10
C THR A 5 -14.47 3.26 -5.44
N ARG A 6 -13.41 3.72 -6.13
CA ARG A 6 -12.97 3.11 -7.41
C ARG A 6 -12.46 1.68 -7.25
N LEU A 7 -11.70 1.38 -6.20
CA LEU A 7 -11.24 0.02 -5.94
C LEU A 7 -12.42 -0.95 -5.78
N TRP A 8 -13.44 -0.56 -5.03
CA TRP A 8 -14.62 -1.40 -4.81
C TRP A 8 -15.47 -1.59 -6.07
N GLU A 9 -15.60 -0.57 -6.93
CA GLU A 9 -16.27 -0.68 -8.23
C GLU A 9 -15.58 -1.70 -9.15
N LEU A 10 -14.25 -1.82 -9.05
CA LEU A 10 -13.44 -2.82 -9.77
C LEU A 10 -13.40 -4.19 -9.06
N GLY A 11 -14.14 -4.36 -7.97
CA GLY A 11 -14.18 -5.60 -7.18
C GLY A 11 -12.98 -5.83 -6.25
N ILE A 12 -12.04 -4.88 -6.17
CA ILE A 12 -10.83 -4.97 -5.34
C ILE A 12 -11.20 -4.57 -3.91
N ARG A 13 -11.05 -5.48 -2.93
CA ARG A 13 -11.47 -5.23 -1.55
C ARG A 13 -10.29 -4.86 -0.66
N THR A 14 -10.45 -3.74 0.02
CA THR A 14 -9.50 -3.24 1.02
C THR A 14 -9.79 -3.86 2.39
N ARG A 15 -8.80 -4.51 3.01
CA ARG A 15 -8.86 -4.94 4.41
C ARG A 15 -8.77 -3.74 5.35
N SER A 16 -7.82 -2.85 5.03
CA SER A 16 -7.55 -1.61 5.75
C SER A 16 -7.06 -0.54 4.76
N SER A 17 -7.22 0.73 5.09
CA SER A 17 -6.67 1.82 4.27
C SER A 17 -6.47 3.10 5.08
N CYS A 18 -5.52 3.93 4.66
CA CYS A 18 -5.30 5.27 5.18
C CYS A 18 -4.75 6.17 4.07
N GLN A 19 -5.24 7.40 3.94
CA GLN A 19 -4.70 8.36 2.95
C GLN A 19 -3.50 9.16 3.45
N ASP A 20 -3.33 9.23 4.77
CA ASP A 20 -2.21 9.89 5.42
C ASP A 20 -1.73 8.99 6.56
N TYR A 21 -0.99 7.95 6.16
CA TYR A 21 -0.61 6.88 7.08
C TYR A 21 0.44 7.35 8.09
N GLY A 22 1.36 8.22 7.69
CA GLY A 22 2.34 8.84 8.58
C GLY A 22 1.67 9.64 9.71
N ALA A 23 0.69 10.50 9.39
CA ALA A 23 -0.05 11.24 10.41
C ALA A 23 -0.82 10.31 11.35
N MET A 24 -1.40 9.23 10.83
CA MET A 24 -2.09 8.22 11.64
C MET A 24 -1.13 7.50 12.60
N LEU A 25 0.06 7.12 12.14
CA LEU A 25 1.09 6.50 12.99
C LEU A 25 1.60 7.47 14.05
N ALA A 26 1.84 8.74 13.69
CA ALA A 26 2.28 9.78 14.62
C ALA A 26 1.26 10.06 15.75
N ALA A 27 -0.03 9.87 15.47
CA ALA A 27 -1.10 9.99 16.46
C ALA A 27 -1.28 8.75 17.35
N SER A 28 -0.55 7.65 17.09
CA SER A 28 -0.67 6.41 17.84
C SER A 28 0.04 6.47 19.20
N PRO A 29 -0.48 5.79 20.25
CA PRO A 29 0.13 5.84 21.59
C PRO A 29 1.57 5.31 21.62
N PRO A 30 2.46 5.88 22.46
CA PRO A 30 3.83 5.37 22.63
C PRO A 30 3.84 3.91 23.10
N GLY A 31 4.69 3.05 22.50
CA GLY A 31 4.93 1.67 22.95
C GLY A 31 4.39 0.57 22.03
N LEU A 32 3.63 0.90 20.99
CA LEU A 32 3.40 0.01 19.84
C LEU A 32 4.56 0.17 18.85
N ALA A 33 4.85 -0.85 18.04
CA ALA A 33 5.84 -0.77 16.95
C ALA A 33 5.56 0.36 15.92
N ALA A 34 4.39 0.99 16.02
CA ALA A 34 4.00 2.23 15.35
C ALA A 34 4.79 3.49 15.78
N GLY A 35 5.68 3.41 16.79
CA GLY A 35 6.40 4.54 17.36
C GLY A 35 7.86 4.75 16.90
N ASP A 36 8.41 3.97 15.95
CA ASP A 36 9.75 4.29 15.40
C ASP A 36 9.63 5.53 14.50
N SER A 37 10.33 6.60 14.87
CA SER A 37 10.28 7.88 14.14
C SER A 37 10.70 7.73 12.68
N ARG A 38 11.67 6.87 12.37
CA ARG A 38 12.11 6.63 10.98
C ARG A 38 11.02 5.99 10.15
N TRP A 39 10.20 5.15 10.78
CA TRP A 39 9.06 4.50 10.13
C TRP A 39 7.92 5.49 9.89
N ILE A 40 7.64 6.33 10.89
CA ILE A 40 6.67 7.45 10.75
C ILE A 40 7.12 8.39 9.63
N ASP A 41 8.38 8.82 9.63
CA ASP A 41 8.95 9.71 8.61
C ASP A 41 8.88 9.09 7.21
N PHE A 42 9.14 7.79 7.08
CA PHE A 42 8.99 7.08 5.81
C PHE A 42 7.53 7.05 5.33
N CYS A 43 6.57 6.90 6.25
CA CYS A 43 5.14 6.87 5.96
C CYS A 43 4.50 8.25 5.82
N ALA A 44 5.23 9.32 6.15
CA ALA A 44 4.77 10.69 5.98
C ALA A 44 4.43 10.95 4.51
N ASP A 45 3.33 11.65 4.26
CA ASP A 45 2.81 11.96 2.92
C ASP A 45 2.58 10.73 2.03
N ARG A 46 2.33 9.56 2.62
CA ARG A 46 1.98 8.35 1.89
C ARG A 46 0.58 7.86 2.22
N ALA A 47 -0.11 7.44 1.18
CA ALA A 47 -1.28 6.60 1.30
C ALA A 47 -0.85 5.15 1.54
N TRP A 48 -1.67 4.42 2.29
CA TRP A 48 -1.50 3.02 2.61
C TRP A 48 -2.79 2.24 2.30
N LEU A 49 -2.62 1.08 1.66
CA LEU A 49 -3.66 0.09 1.45
C LEU A 49 -3.20 -1.26 1.98
N GLU A 50 -4.09 -1.97 2.66
CA GLU A 50 -3.94 -3.39 2.93
C GLU A 50 -4.99 -4.15 2.11
N LEU A 51 -4.53 -5.07 1.26
CA LEU A 51 -5.35 -5.83 0.32
C LEU A 51 -5.07 -7.32 0.51
N GLU A 52 -5.99 -8.20 0.07
CA GLU A 52 -5.62 -9.59 -0.18
C GLU A 52 -4.52 -9.66 -1.25
N ALA A 53 -3.67 -10.68 -1.21
CA ALA A 53 -2.52 -10.77 -2.10
C ALA A 53 -2.92 -10.77 -3.59
N GLU A 54 -3.98 -11.50 -3.95
CA GLU A 54 -4.49 -11.54 -5.33
C GLU A 54 -5.02 -10.17 -5.79
N ASP A 55 -5.73 -9.46 -4.91
CA ASP A 55 -6.24 -8.12 -5.15
C ASP A 55 -5.10 -7.08 -5.32
N ALA A 56 -4.04 -7.23 -4.52
CA ALA A 56 -2.84 -6.42 -4.66
C ALA A 56 -2.10 -6.67 -5.98
N GLU A 57 -1.95 -7.94 -6.38
CA GLU A 57 -1.34 -8.32 -7.65
C GLU A 57 -2.15 -7.77 -8.83
N HIS A 58 -3.48 -7.88 -8.76
CA HIS A 58 -4.39 -7.30 -9.76
C HIS A 58 -4.25 -5.77 -9.83
N LEU A 59 -4.28 -5.07 -8.69
CA LEU A 59 -4.12 -3.62 -8.64
C LEU A 59 -2.78 -3.18 -9.24
N VAL A 60 -1.67 -3.80 -8.84
CA VAL A 60 -0.34 -3.49 -9.39
C VAL A 60 -0.32 -3.73 -10.90
N GLY A 61 -0.96 -4.80 -11.38
CA GLY A 61 -1.13 -5.07 -12.81
C GLY A 61 -1.85 -3.93 -13.55
N LEU A 62 -2.96 -3.43 -13.01
CA LEU A 62 -3.68 -2.28 -13.58
C LEU A 62 -2.82 -1.01 -13.61
N LEU A 63 -2.18 -0.68 -12.49
CA LEU A 63 -1.38 0.54 -12.35
C LEU A 63 -0.11 0.50 -13.21
N SER A 64 0.47 -0.68 -13.45
CA SER A 64 1.66 -0.85 -14.29
C SER A 64 1.45 -0.51 -15.77
N ARG A 65 0.19 -0.29 -16.20
CA ARG A 65 -0.14 0.19 -17.54
C ARG A 65 0.23 1.66 -17.74
N ASP A 66 0.23 2.44 -16.65
CA ASP A 66 0.74 3.81 -16.67
C ASP A 66 2.28 3.81 -16.59
N PRO A 67 2.99 4.49 -17.52
CA PRO A 67 4.45 4.45 -17.55
C PRO A 67 5.13 5.02 -16.31
N GLU A 68 4.55 6.04 -15.67
CA GLU A 68 5.15 6.72 -14.52
C GLU A 68 4.93 5.93 -13.24
N LEU A 69 3.71 5.44 -13.02
CA LEU A 69 3.44 4.52 -11.92
C LEU A 69 4.23 3.22 -12.07
N ARG A 70 4.38 2.68 -13.29
CA ARG A 70 5.24 1.52 -13.54
C ARG A 70 6.68 1.77 -13.13
N LEU A 71 7.22 2.96 -13.43
CA LEU A 71 8.58 3.33 -13.02
C LEU A 71 8.68 3.37 -11.49
N ALA A 72 7.76 4.07 -10.83
CA ALA A 72 7.72 4.20 -9.38
C ALA A 72 7.53 2.86 -8.64
N LEU A 73 6.78 1.92 -9.23
CA LEU A 73 6.61 0.54 -8.74
C LEU A 73 7.89 -0.29 -8.88
N SER A 74 8.72 0.00 -9.89
CA SER A 74 9.93 -0.78 -10.22
C SER A 74 11.18 -0.32 -9.47
N GLN A 75 11.24 0.96 -9.09
CA GLN A 75 12.41 1.54 -8.43
C GLN A 75 12.28 1.39 -6.93
N TRP A 76 13.02 0.47 -6.32
CA TRP A 76 12.99 0.32 -4.87
C TRP A 76 14.00 1.26 -4.19
N GLY A 77 13.59 1.89 -3.09
CA GLY A 77 14.50 2.66 -2.23
C GLY A 77 14.63 4.16 -2.55
N LEU A 78 13.81 4.71 -3.45
CA LEU A 78 13.67 6.15 -3.65
C LEU A 78 12.45 6.69 -2.88
N THR A 79 12.38 8.00 -2.70
CA THR A 79 11.29 8.62 -1.93
C THR A 79 9.97 8.59 -2.72
N GLU A 80 10.03 8.72 -4.02
CA GLU A 80 8.91 8.63 -4.97
C GLU A 80 8.43 7.18 -5.19
N SER A 81 9.22 6.20 -4.75
CA SER A 81 8.95 4.78 -4.96
C SER A 81 7.72 4.30 -4.22
N TRP A 82 7.06 3.30 -4.79
CA TRP A 82 6.05 2.53 -4.08
C TRP A 82 6.72 1.45 -3.23
N TRP A 83 6.12 1.14 -2.08
CA TRP A 83 6.48 -0.03 -1.30
C TRP A 83 5.34 -1.03 -1.29
N CYS A 84 5.52 -2.12 -2.05
CA CYS A 84 4.58 -3.23 -2.14
C CYS A 84 5.17 -4.42 -1.39
N VAL A 85 4.68 -4.68 -0.18
CA VAL A 85 5.26 -5.71 0.70
C VAL A 85 4.24 -6.73 1.12
N ARG A 86 4.70 -7.99 1.22
CA ARG A 86 3.98 -9.07 1.86
C ARG A 86 4.81 -9.55 3.05
N PRO A 87 4.36 -9.30 4.30
CA PRO A 87 5.11 -9.72 5.48
C PRO A 87 5.35 -11.23 5.51
N LEU A 88 6.48 -11.67 6.06
CA LEU A 88 6.68 -13.07 6.44
C LEU A 88 6.21 -13.25 7.88
N LEU A 89 5.21 -14.10 8.08
CA LEU A 89 4.63 -14.41 9.37
C LEU A 89 5.15 -15.76 9.88
N PRO A 90 5.39 -15.91 11.20
CA PRO A 90 5.76 -17.20 11.76
C PRO A 90 4.59 -18.19 11.67
N GLU A 91 4.91 -19.47 11.52
CA GLU A 91 3.92 -20.52 11.77
C GLU A 91 3.69 -20.67 13.28
N LEU A 92 2.43 -20.69 13.69
CA LEU A 92 2.02 -20.74 15.10
C LEU A 92 2.50 -22.00 15.84
N ILE A 93 2.78 -23.08 15.11
CA ILE A 93 3.23 -24.37 15.66
C ILE A 93 4.75 -24.59 15.54
N GLY A 94 5.51 -23.58 15.12
CA GLY A 94 6.92 -23.69 14.79
C GLY A 94 7.13 -24.29 13.40
N GLY A 95 7.96 -23.64 12.58
CA GLY A 95 8.15 -24.00 11.18
C GLY A 95 8.81 -22.89 10.38
N ARG A 96 8.86 -23.05 9.06
CA ARG A 96 9.35 -21.99 8.16
C ARG A 96 8.31 -20.86 8.11
N GLY A 97 8.78 -19.61 8.09
CA GLY A 97 7.89 -18.47 7.90
C GLY A 97 7.10 -18.58 6.59
N LYS A 98 5.86 -18.09 6.60
CA LYS A 98 4.97 -18.03 5.44
C LYS A 98 4.67 -16.59 5.08
N THR A 99 4.57 -16.31 3.79
CA THR A 99 4.11 -15.02 3.32
C THR A 99 2.66 -14.79 3.77
N ALA A 100 2.37 -13.59 4.26
CA ALA A 100 1.04 -13.17 4.66
C ALA A 100 0.04 -13.31 3.50
N PRO A 101 -1.23 -13.61 3.81
CA PRO A 101 -2.29 -13.63 2.81
C PRO A 101 -2.61 -12.23 2.28
N SER A 102 -2.29 -11.18 3.05
CA SER A 102 -2.41 -9.79 2.63
C SER A 102 -1.10 -9.18 2.17
N ALA A 103 -1.21 -8.12 1.37
CA ALA A 103 -0.13 -7.24 0.97
C ALA A 103 -0.42 -5.81 1.45
N HIS A 104 0.65 -5.09 1.81
CA HIS A 104 0.61 -3.68 2.15
C HIS A 104 1.24 -2.89 1.01
N LEU A 105 0.48 -1.92 0.48
CA LEU A 105 0.93 -1.01 -0.56
C LEU A 105 1.02 0.38 0.06
N LEU A 106 2.21 0.96 0.04
CA LEU A 106 2.46 2.33 0.46
C LEU A 106 2.93 3.13 -0.74
N PHE A 107 2.33 4.28 -0.97
CA PHE A 107 2.69 5.12 -2.11
C PHE A 107 2.55 6.61 -1.81
N PRO A 108 3.37 7.46 -2.46
CA PRO A 108 3.30 8.91 -2.27
C PRO A 108 1.90 9.46 -2.54
N HIS A 109 1.43 10.38 -1.71
CA HIS A 109 0.12 11.00 -1.86
C HIS A 109 0.00 11.76 -3.18
N GLU A 110 1.10 12.32 -3.71
CA GLU A 110 1.15 12.96 -5.03
C GLU A 110 0.72 12.04 -6.18
N HIS A 111 0.87 10.73 -6.03
CA HIS A 111 0.42 9.76 -7.04
C HIS A 111 -1.08 9.45 -6.95
N LEU A 112 -1.78 9.89 -5.90
CA LEU A 112 -3.17 9.49 -5.63
C LEU A 112 -4.14 9.89 -6.74
N GLU A 113 -4.01 11.10 -7.29
CA GLU A 113 -4.84 11.54 -8.42
C GLU A 113 -4.61 10.68 -9.66
N ARG A 114 -3.34 10.40 -9.99
CA ARG A 114 -2.99 9.55 -11.14
C ARG A 114 -3.51 8.13 -10.96
N VAL A 115 -3.36 7.55 -9.77
CA VAL A 115 -3.92 6.23 -9.44
C VAL A 115 -5.42 6.20 -9.70
N VAL A 116 -6.17 7.19 -9.20
CA VAL A 116 -7.62 7.27 -9.42
C VAL A 116 -7.97 7.38 -10.90
N ASN A 117 -7.19 8.14 -11.68
CA ASN A 117 -7.40 8.27 -13.12
C ASN A 117 -7.19 6.95 -13.87
N VAL A 118 -6.10 6.23 -13.58
CA VAL A 118 -5.82 4.91 -14.19
C VAL A 118 -6.92 3.91 -13.85
N LEU A 119 -7.40 3.89 -12.61
CA LEU A 119 -8.48 3.00 -12.20
C LEU A 119 -9.81 3.33 -12.90
N ARG A 120 -10.09 4.61 -13.15
CA ARG A 120 -11.27 5.04 -13.88
C ARG A 120 -11.24 4.60 -15.34
N GLU A 121 -10.06 4.51 -15.96
CA GLU A 121 -9.90 4.08 -17.35
C GLU A 121 -9.92 2.54 -17.50
N ALA A 122 -9.74 1.81 -16.40
CA ALA A 122 -9.71 0.35 -16.38
C ALA A 122 -11.09 -0.31 -16.22
N GLY A 123 -12.13 0.45 -15.81
CA GLY A 123 -13.51 -0.01 -15.65
C GLY A 123 -14.43 0.52 -16.75
#